data_AF-A0A8H3GRE8-F1
#
_entry.id   AF-A0A8H3GRE8-F1
#
_cell.length_a   1.000
_cell.length_b   1.000
_cell.length_c   1.000
_cell.angle_alpha   90.00
_cell.angle_beta   90.00
_cell.angle_gamma   90.00
#
_symmetry.space_group_name_H-M   'P 1'
#
loop_
_entity.id
_entity.type
_entity.pdbx_description
1 polymer ?
#
loop_
_entity_poly.entity_id
_entity_poly.type
_entity_poly.pdbx_seq_one_letter_code
_entity_poly.pdbx_strand_id
1 'polypeptide(L)'
;MNRQLESSSSRLAIALNRYLDASLAMGNSCTKQSPTDQTFRDPAILLNQLPRATLFEQKIQRAKTAIGFARNRSPAIVPIHRLPPELLSHIFGYIVVYNTCVPNFFGTCQLQKRLISLTHVCAHWRKIAISSPSLWSHIDISLPLTEKSRSCMNTFLSRAGKVPLDLSVSHNPSGSHIFEPEDQINIDLKEIVSPLIHRVRGLKCNAQPSWLRRSETEFCLSTLSSFLNKDAAPGRLTMLDACINSGFRVFHLQTIEDPQNEDVLSLDIPAFQLEELLLPVTVLRLHNIFPHWGSKAFHGLVDLRLCAVNGLISIHELQLATILRQSPLLRVLEIGIGIDFVGAPVVPVALYHLEALITRIPSYSQLGRVLRLIDTGSGPLFMTIMDSCMDDELNDNVKQFFTHSNVTILCAIECNGFRRPLELANLIPTIKKVAMTPQPIDPRDFYNQPGSPIRVRLDMLYLLGRFEFEVNRLRDAVDWSGVERLTIWGHGHEITRNERPIVNNQVLQNELSKFGVAVEMISADLPSPIEYFFL
;
A
#
# COMPACT_ATOMS: atom_id res chain seq x y z
N MET A 1 -47.25 -11.20 3.69
CA MET A 1 -45.94 -11.83 3.44
C MET A 1 -45.08 -11.90 4.71
N ASN A 2 -44.77 -10.80 5.40
CA ASN A 2 -43.91 -10.83 6.61
C ASN A 2 -44.45 -11.71 7.75
N ARG A 3 -45.75 -11.59 8.10
CA ARG A 3 -46.39 -12.45 9.13
C ARG A 3 -46.39 -13.94 8.78
N GLN A 4 -46.44 -14.28 7.49
CA GLN A 4 -46.36 -15.68 7.04
C GLN A 4 -44.93 -16.22 7.21
N LEU A 5 -43.91 -15.43 6.89
CA LEU A 5 -42.51 -15.82 7.08
C LEU A 5 -42.17 -16.05 8.56
N GLU A 6 -42.62 -15.15 9.44
CA GLU A 6 -42.44 -15.28 10.90
C GLU A 6 -43.14 -16.53 11.44
N SER A 7 -44.40 -16.76 11.05
CA SER A 7 -45.14 -17.96 11.45
C SER A 7 -44.48 -19.25 10.95
N SER A 8 -44.04 -19.28 9.69
CA SER A 8 -43.31 -20.43 9.13
C SER A 8 -41.96 -20.64 9.80
N SER A 9 -41.23 -19.59 10.15
CA SER A 9 -39.95 -19.67 10.86
C SER A 9 -40.11 -20.28 12.26
N SER A 10 -41.14 -19.85 13.01
CA SER A 10 -41.46 -20.41 14.33
C SER A 10 -41.80 -21.91 14.25
N ARG A 11 -42.64 -22.31 13.28
CA ARG A 11 -42.99 -23.72 13.06
C ARG A 11 -41.78 -24.58 12.67
N LEU A 12 -40.89 -24.04 11.82
CA LEU A 12 -39.66 -24.71 11.42
C LEU A 12 -38.73 -24.94 12.62
N ALA A 13 -38.57 -23.96 13.50
CA ALA A 13 -37.74 -24.09 14.69
C ALA A 13 -38.22 -25.23 15.62
N ILE A 14 -39.54 -25.29 15.85
CA ILE A 14 -40.15 -26.38 16.65
C ILE A 14 -39.92 -27.75 16.00
N ALA A 15 -40.13 -27.85 14.68
CA ALA A 15 -39.95 -29.10 13.94
C ALA A 15 -38.48 -29.56 13.93
N LEU A 16 -37.54 -28.62 13.78
CA LEU A 16 -36.11 -28.92 13.76
C LEU A 16 -35.59 -29.40 15.12
N ASN A 17 -36.04 -28.77 16.21
CA ASN A 17 -35.72 -29.22 17.57
C ASN A 17 -36.22 -30.65 17.81
N ARG A 18 -37.48 -30.94 17.45
CA ARG A 18 -38.04 -32.29 17.57
C ARG A 18 -37.28 -33.32 16.74
N TYR A 19 -36.86 -32.95 15.53
CA TYR A 19 -36.05 -33.82 14.67
C TYR A 19 -34.68 -34.10 15.29
N LEU A 20 -34.00 -33.07 15.83
CA LEU A 20 -32.72 -33.20 16.51
C LEU A 20 -32.83 -34.12 17.75
N ASP A 21 -33.84 -33.90 18.59
CA ASP A 21 -34.08 -34.71 19.79
C ASP A 21 -34.29 -36.19 19.43
N ALA A 22 -35.09 -36.47 18.40
CA ALA A 22 -35.31 -37.82 17.89
C ALA A 22 -34.03 -38.45 17.33
N SER A 23 -33.21 -37.69 16.57
CA SER A 23 -31.92 -38.16 16.04
C SER A 23 -30.91 -38.48 17.15
N LEU A 24 -30.81 -37.63 18.18
CA LEU A 24 -29.93 -37.85 19.33
C LEU A 24 -30.38 -39.04 20.18
N ALA A 25 -31.69 -39.17 20.42
CA ALA A 25 -32.25 -40.34 21.11
C ALA A 25 -31.92 -41.64 20.37
N MET A 26 -32.03 -41.64 19.03
CA MET A 26 -31.63 -42.78 18.20
C MET A 26 -30.12 -43.10 18.33
N GLY A 27 -29.25 -42.11 18.23
CA GLY A 27 -27.80 -42.31 18.37
C GLY A 27 -27.40 -42.87 19.75
N ASN A 28 -28.02 -42.36 20.81
CA ASN A 28 -27.80 -42.81 22.18
C ASN A 28 -28.38 -44.21 22.47
N SER A 29 -29.40 -44.66 21.73
CA SER A 29 -29.89 -46.03 21.82
C SER A 29 -28.93 -47.02 21.18
N CYS A 30 -28.22 -46.66 20.09
CA CYS A 30 -27.25 -47.53 19.44
C CYS A 30 -25.95 -47.73 20.27
N THR A 31 -25.57 -46.77 21.11
CA THR A 31 -24.35 -46.85 21.94
C THR A 31 -24.54 -47.59 23.26
N LYS A 32 -25.79 -47.86 23.67
CA LYS A 32 -26.14 -48.47 24.98
C LYS A 32 -26.59 -49.94 24.90
N GLN A 33 -26.63 -50.56 23.72
CA GLN A 33 -27.11 -51.94 23.56
C GLN A 33 -26.01 -52.98 23.85
N SER A 34 -26.28 -53.89 24.79
CA SER A 34 -25.58 -55.18 24.95
C SER A 34 -26.10 -56.21 23.92
N PRO A 35 -25.33 -57.27 23.58
CA PRO A 35 -25.55 -58.10 22.38
C PRO A 35 -26.85 -58.93 22.33
N THR A 36 -27.69 -58.89 23.37
CA THR A 36 -28.83 -59.81 23.54
C THR A 36 -30.20 -59.19 23.35
N ASP A 37 -30.32 -57.89 23.03
CA ASP A 37 -31.62 -57.24 22.81
C ASP A 37 -31.92 -57.03 21.31
N GLN A 38 -32.59 -58.02 20.71
CA GLN A 38 -33.03 -58.05 19.31
C GLN A 38 -34.24 -57.13 19.04
N THR A 39 -34.15 -55.85 19.39
CA THR A 39 -35.01 -54.83 18.74
C THR A 39 -34.22 -54.19 17.60
N PHE A 40 -33.96 -54.99 16.56
CA PHE A 40 -33.42 -54.51 15.29
C PHE A 40 -34.42 -53.52 14.69
N ARG A 41 -34.15 -52.23 14.92
CA ARG A 41 -34.77 -51.11 14.23
C ARG A 41 -34.43 -51.26 12.74
N ASP A 42 -35.43 -51.29 11.88
CA ASP A 42 -35.28 -51.50 10.43
C ASP A 42 -34.11 -50.65 9.88
N PRO A 43 -33.01 -51.27 9.40
CA PRO A 43 -31.84 -50.56 8.91
C PRO A 43 -32.17 -49.67 7.70
N ALA A 44 -33.28 -49.92 7.01
CA ALA A 44 -33.78 -49.05 5.96
C ALA A 44 -34.19 -47.67 6.51
N ILE A 45 -34.62 -47.55 7.78
CA ILE A 45 -34.99 -46.26 8.38
C ILE A 45 -33.76 -45.35 8.50
N LEU A 46 -32.62 -45.90 8.95
CA LEU A 46 -31.35 -45.18 9.10
C LEU A 46 -30.75 -44.79 7.74
N LEU A 47 -30.74 -45.73 6.79
CA LEU A 47 -30.29 -45.48 5.42
C LEU A 47 -31.12 -44.38 4.72
N ASN A 48 -32.41 -44.27 5.05
CA ASN A 48 -33.30 -43.24 4.50
C ASN A 48 -33.23 -41.88 5.24
N GLN A 49 -32.72 -41.82 6.47
CA GLN A 49 -32.63 -40.55 7.21
C GLN A 49 -31.46 -39.67 6.74
N LEU A 50 -30.31 -40.25 6.39
CA LEU A 50 -29.14 -39.49 5.91
C LEU A 50 -29.45 -38.66 4.65
N PRO A 51 -30.02 -39.24 3.56
CA PRO A 51 -30.44 -38.46 2.40
C PRO A 51 -31.51 -37.40 2.71
N ARG A 52 -32.41 -37.66 3.67
CA ARG A 52 -33.43 -36.69 4.11
C ARG A 52 -32.80 -35.51 4.85
N ALA A 53 -31.80 -35.75 5.70
CA ALA A 53 -31.04 -34.70 6.37
C ALA A 53 -30.31 -33.81 5.35
N THR A 54 -29.66 -34.40 4.34
CA THR A 54 -29.05 -33.67 3.23
C THR A 54 -30.07 -32.84 2.45
N LEU A 55 -31.28 -33.38 2.20
CA LEU A 55 -32.36 -32.62 1.56
C LEU A 55 -32.83 -31.44 2.40
N PHE A 56 -32.92 -31.59 3.73
CA PHE A 56 -33.26 -30.49 4.63
C PHE A 56 -32.19 -29.41 4.63
N GLU A 57 -30.91 -29.79 4.68
CA GLU A 57 -29.78 -28.87 4.57
C GLU A 57 -29.85 -28.07 3.26
N GLN A 58 -30.09 -28.73 2.13
CA GLN A 58 -30.28 -28.07 0.83
C GLN A 58 -31.46 -27.07 0.84
N LYS A 59 -32.60 -27.44 1.44
CA LYS A 59 -33.77 -26.56 1.56
C LYS A 59 -33.50 -25.35 2.46
N ILE A 60 -32.82 -25.56 3.59
CA ILE A 60 -32.39 -24.49 4.51
C ILE A 60 -31.44 -23.55 3.78
N GLN A 61 -30.47 -24.08 3.02
CA GLN A 61 -29.52 -23.26 2.28
C GLN A 61 -30.20 -22.43 1.18
N ARG A 62 -31.20 -23.00 0.49
CA ARG A 62 -32.05 -22.25 -0.47
C ARG A 62 -32.83 -21.14 0.23
N ALA A 63 -33.47 -21.43 1.37
CA ALA A 63 -34.19 -20.42 2.15
C ALA A 63 -33.26 -19.29 2.64
N LYS A 64 -32.07 -19.64 3.15
CA LYS A 64 -31.03 -18.68 3.55
C LYS A 64 -30.60 -17.80 2.38
N THR A 65 -30.42 -18.38 1.20
CA THR A 65 -30.07 -17.64 -0.03
C THR A 65 -31.18 -16.68 -0.44
N ALA A 66 -32.44 -17.11 -0.40
CA ALA A 66 -33.59 -16.27 -0.74
C ALA A 66 -33.78 -15.10 0.24
N ILE A 67 -33.66 -15.36 1.55
CA ILE A 67 -33.71 -14.32 2.59
C ILE A 67 -32.54 -13.35 2.43
N GLY A 68 -31.32 -13.85 2.22
CA GLY A 68 -30.15 -13.03 1.97
C GLY A 68 -30.31 -12.14 0.74
N PHE A 69 -30.89 -12.66 -0.33
CA PHE A 69 -31.19 -11.90 -1.54
C PHE A 69 -32.22 -10.79 -1.30
N ALA A 70 -33.31 -11.07 -0.57
CA ALA A 70 -34.31 -10.07 -0.21
C ALA A 70 -33.72 -8.97 0.70
N ARG A 71 -32.92 -9.36 1.69
CA ARG A 71 -32.19 -8.45 2.58
C ARG A 71 -31.28 -7.51 1.78
N ASN A 72 -30.45 -8.08 0.90
CA ASN A 72 -29.49 -7.33 0.08
C ASN A 72 -30.14 -6.47 -1.01
N ARG A 73 -31.46 -6.57 -1.24
CA ARG A 73 -32.19 -5.68 -2.14
C ARG A 73 -33.02 -4.62 -1.42
N SER A 74 -33.11 -4.69 -0.10
CA SER A 74 -33.86 -3.73 0.70
C SER A 74 -32.99 -2.51 1.02
N PRO A 75 -33.27 -1.32 0.46
CA PRO A 75 -32.49 -0.11 0.74
C PRO A 75 -32.72 0.42 2.17
N ALA A 76 -33.71 -0.12 2.89
CA ALA A 76 -33.94 0.17 4.30
C ALA A 76 -32.99 -0.63 5.21
N ILE A 77 -32.56 -1.82 4.78
CA ILE A 77 -31.68 -2.70 5.57
C ILE A 77 -30.22 -2.53 5.14
N VAL A 78 -29.98 -2.26 3.86
CA VAL A 78 -28.63 -2.10 3.29
C VAL A 78 -28.56 -0.76 2.53
N PRO A 79 -28.31 0.36 3.25
CA PRO A 79 -28.37 1.71 2.67
C PRO A 79 -27.41 1.94 1.50
N ILE A 80 -26.26 1.26 1.49
CA ILE A 80 -25.25 1.38 0.43
C ILE A 80 -25.78 0.96 -0.96
N HIS A 81 -26.83 0.14 -1.02
CA HIS A 81 -27.49 -0.23 -2.29
C HIS A 81 -28.43 0.86 -2.84
N ARG A 82 -28.57 2.00 -2.16
CA ARG A 82 -29.20 3.20 -2.74
C ARG A 82 -28.31 3.92 -3.73
N LEU A 83 -26.99 3.69 -3.66
CA LEU A 83 -26.04 4.31 -4.57
C LEU A 83 -26.22 3.73 -5.98
N PRO A 84 -26.19 4.57 -7.02
CA PRO A 84 -26.11 4.12 -8.39
C PRO A 84 -24.90 3.18 -8.59
N PRO A 85 -25.00 2.19 -9.50
CA PRO A 85 -23.89 1.28 -9.82
C PRO A 85 -22.58 2.00 -10.16
N GLU A 86 -22.66 3.16 -10.79
CA GLU A 86 -21.52 3.98 -11.20
C GLU A 86 -20.77 4.52 -9.98
N LEU A 87 -21.50 5.00 -8.95
CA LEU A 87 -20.87 5.48 -7.71
C LEU A 87 -20.28 4.33 -6.91
N LEU A 88 -20.94 3.17 -6.89
CA LEU A 88 -20.36 1.97 -6.25
C LEU A 88 -19.09 1.51 -6.97
N SER A 89 -19.09 1.52 -8.30
CA SER A 89 -17.90 1.21 -9.10
C SER A 89 -16.77 2.20 -8.83
N HIS A 90 -17.08 3.49 -8.72
CA HIS A 90 -16.11 4.52 -8.36
C HIS A 90 -15.52 4.30 -6.95
N ILE A 91 -16.36 3.94 -5.97
CA ILE A 91 -15.92 3.55 -4.62
C ILE A 91 -15.02 2.30 -4.66
N PHE A 92 -15.36 1.30 -5.48
CA PHE A 92 -14.51 0.14 -5.68
C PHE A 92 -13.16 0.52 -6.31
N GLY A 93 -13.15 1.49 -7.21
CA GLY A 93 -11.95 2.02 -7.85
C GLY A 93 -10.93 2.53 -6.82
N TYR A 94 -11.39 3.27 -5.81
CA TYR A 94 -10.54 3.69 -4.70
C TYR A 94 -9.85 2.51 -4.02
N ILE A 95 -10.56 1.41 -3.74
CA ILE A 95 -9.97 0.23 -3.07
C ILE A 95 -8.84 -0.44 -3.92
N VAL A 96 -8.89 -0.29 -5.24
CA VAL A 96 -8.04 -1.01 -6.21
C VAL A 96 -6.88 -0.16 -6.76
N VAL A 97 -6.94 1.17 -6.66
CA VAL A 97 -5.93 2.08 -7.24
C VAL A 97 -4.81 2.46 -6.25
N TYR A 98 -5.02 2.32 -4.93
CA TYR A 98 -4.04 2.79 -3.93
C TYR A 98 -2.75 1.94 -3.87
N ASN A 99 -1.75 2.35 -4.66
CA ASN A 99 -0.32 2.16 -4.36
C ASN A 99 0.17 3.40 -3.60
N THR A 100 0.65 3.20 -2.37
CA THR A 100 0.80 4.20 -1.31
C THR A 100 1.87 5.29 -1.57
N CYS A 101 1.61 6.49 -1.06
CA CYS A 101 2.61 7.54 -0.74
C CYS A 101 3.49 7.18 0.47
N VAL A 102 3.21 6.04 1.09
CA VAL A 102 4.03 5.44 2.16
C VAL A 102 4.91 4.38 1.48
N PRO A 103 6.23 4.35 1.76
CA PRO A 103 7.10 3.29 1.26
C PRO A 103 6.52 1.94 1.69
N ASN A 104 6.53 0.97 0.78
CA ASN A 104 6.10 -0.40 1.05
C ASN A 104 7.04 -1.04 2.08
N PHE A 105 6.83 -0.78 3.37
CA PHE A 105 7.48 -1.50 4.47
C PHE A 105 6.94 -2.93 4.62
N PHE A 106 5.80 -3.24 4.01
CA PHE A 106 5.15 -4.56 4.08
C PHE A 106 4.73 -5.01 2.67
N GLY A 107 5.30 -6.12 2.20
CA GLY A 107 5.35 -6.48 0.78
C GLY A 107 4.06 -6.96 0.08
N THR A 108 4.21 -7.08 -1.25
CA THR A 108 3.37 -7.72 -2.29
C THR A 108 1.96 -7.16 -2.55
N CYS A 109 1.68 -6.91 -3.83
CA CYS A 109 0.43 -6.38 -4.39
C CYS A 109 -0.83 -7.07 -3.81
N GLN A 110 -1.52 -6.39 -2.90
CA GLN A 110 -2.81 -6.82 -2.35
C GLN A 110 -4.00 -6.43 -3.25
N LEU A 111 -3.78 -5.69 -4.34
CA LEU A 111 -4.84 -5.05 -5.12
C LEU A 111 -5.80 -6.07 -5.78
N GLN A 112 -5.26 -7.09 -6.44
CA GLN A 112 -6.09 -8.15 -7.04
C GLN A 112 -6.90 -8.92 -5.98
N LYS A 113 -6.30 -9.21 -4.82
CA LYS A 113 -6.99 -9.86 -3.71
C LYS A 113 -8.13 -9.00 -3.18
N ARG A 114 -7.91 -7.70 -3.03
CA ARG A 114 -8.95 -6.73 -2.59
C ARG A 114 -10.13 -6.69 -3.58
N LEU A 115 -9.84 -6.60 -4.88
CA LEU A 115 -10.90 -6.64 -5.91
C LEU A 115 -11.67 -7.96 -5.89
N ILE A 116 -10.97 -9.10 -5.81
CA ILE A 116 -11.62 -10.41 -5.71
C ILE A 116 -12.52 -10.45 -4.48
N SER A 117 -12.05 -10.03 -3.31
CA SER A 117 -12.85 -9.93 -2.08
C SER A 117 -14.12 -9.10 -2.27
N LEU A 118 -14.07 -7.97 -2.99
CA LEU A 118 -15.26 -7.17 -3.33
C LEU A 118 -16.30 -7.98 -4.12
N THR A 119 -15.86 -8.85 -5.03
CA THR A 119 -16.77 -9.74 -5.78
C THR A 119 -17.39 -10.86 -4.93
N HIS A 120 -16.92 -11.09 -3.71
CA HIS A 120 -17.44 -12.10 -2.80
C HIS A 120 -18.39 -11.54 -1.72
N VAL A 121 -18.54 -10.22 -1.59
CA VAL A 121 -19.42 -9.58 -0.60
C VAL A 121 -20.90 -9.95 -0.83
N CYS A 122 -21.43 -9.68 -2.04
CA CYS A 122 -22.78 -10.08 -2.41
C CYS A 122 -22.94 -10.18 -3.94
N ALA A 123 -24.02 -10.80 -4.41
CA ALA A 123 -24.30 -10.96 -5.84
C ALA A 123 -24.42 -9.61 -6.59
N HIS A 124 -24.91 -8.56 -5.92
CA HIS A 124 -25.03 -7.23 -6.52
C HIS A 124 -23.66 -6.57 -6.75
N TRP A 125 -22.79 -6.57 -5.74
CA TRP A 125 -21.42 -6.04 -5.85
C TRP A 125 -20.62 -6.83 -6.88
N ARG A 126 -20.76 -8.16 -6.89
CA ARG A 126 -20.17 -9.01 -7.93
C ARG A 126 -20.60 -8.58 -9.33
N LYS A 127 -21.89 -8.34 -9.55
CA LYS A 127 -22.40 -7.90 -10.85
C LYS A 127 -21.77 -6.58 -11.27
N ILE A 128 -21.77 -5.57 -10.38
CA ILE A 128 -21.20 -4.24 -10.65
C ILE A 128 -19.70 -4.32 -10.94
N ALA A 129 -18.95 -5.03 -10.09
CA ALA A 129 -17.51 -5.15 -10.22
C ALA A 129 -17.13 -5.85 -11.53
N ILE A 130 -17.78 -6.97 -11.87
CA ILE A 130 -17.53 -7.70 -13.13
C ILE A 130 -17.94 -6.85 -14.36
N SER A 131 -19.01 -6.05 -14.27
CA SER A 131 -19.44 -5.18 -15.37
C SER A 131 -18.66 -3.88 -15.50
N SER A 132 -17.63 -3.65 -14.69
CA SER A 132 -16.82 -2.42 -14.70
C SER A 132 -15.40 -2.73 -15.16
N PRO A 133 -15.10 -2.62 -16.48
CA PRO A 133 -13.82 -3.05 -17.02
C PRO A 133 -12.60 -2.35 -16.42
N SER A 134 -12.73 -1.07 -16.04
CA SER A 134 -11.67 -0.28 -15.40
C SER A 134 -11.19 -0.86 -14.06
N LEU A 135 -12.00 -1.63 -13.34
CA LEU A 135 -11.54 -2.30 -12.11
C LEU A 135 -10.57 -3.44 -12.39
N TRP A 136 -10.60 -4.01 -13.59
CA TRP A 136 -9.80 -5.17 -13.99
C TRP A 136 -8.58 -4.79 -14.82
N SER A 137 -8.33 -3.48 -15.02
CA SER A 137 -7.25 -2.99 -15.88
C SER A 137 -5.84 -3.10 -15.27
N HIS A 138 -5.74 -3.27 -13.95
CA HIS A 138 -4.48 -3.49 -13.27
C HIS A 138 -4.11 -4.97 -13.25
N ILE A 139 -3.03 -5.33 -13.94
CA ILE A 139 -2.62 -6.73 -14.15
C ILE A 139 -1.24 -6.94 -13.53
N ASP A 140 -1.19 -7.81 -12.52
CA ASP A 140 0.06 -8.29 -11.94
C ASP A 140 0.60 -9.46 -12.76
N ILE A 141 1.85 -9.34 -13.21
CA ILE A 141 2.62 -10.37 -13.90
C ILE A 141 3.75 -10.77 -12.95
N SER A 142 3.64 -11.96 -12.35
CA SER A 142 4.70 -12.51 -11.51
C SER A 142 5.40 -13.64 -12.24
N LEU A 143 6.71 -13.49 -12.39
CA LEU A 143 7.57 -14.47 -13.08
C LEU A 143 8.38 -15.31 -12.08
N PRO A 144 8.60 -16.61 -12.38
CA PRO A 144 8.09 -17.33 -13.56
C PRO A 144 6.57 -17.56 -13.51
N LEU A 145 5.94 -17.71 -14.67
CA LEU A 145 4.47 -17.80 -14.78
C LEU A 145 3.97 -19.20 -14.41
N THR A 146 3.38 -19.30 -13.23
CA THR A 146 2.57 -20.47 -12.90
C THR A 146 1.29 -20.54 -13.76
N GLU A 147 0.76 -21.75 -13.96
CA GLU A 147 -0.55 -21.94 -14.63
C GLU A 147 -1.66 -21.12 -13.96
N LYS A 148 -1.62 -21.03 -12.62
CA LYS A 148 -2.56 -20.25 -11.82
C LYS A 148 -2.46 -18.74 -12.11
N SER A 149 -1.25 -18.18 -12.16
CA SER A 149 -1.06 -16.75 -12.45
C SER A 149 -1.47 -16.43 -13.90
N ARG A 150 -1.17 -17.32 -14.85
CA ARG A 150 -1.62 -17.19 -16.25
C ARG A 150 -3.15 -17.20 -16.37
N SER A 151 -3.83 -18.12 -15.69
CA SER A 151 -5.30 -18.18 -15.67
C SER A 151 -5.93 -16.93 -15.02
N CYS A 152 -5.35 -16.45 -13.93
CA CYS A 152 -5.77 -15.21 -13.28
C CYS A 152 -5.62 -14.01 -14.22
N MET A 153 -4.45 -13.84 -14.82
CA MET A 153 -4.14 -12.79 -15.79
C MET A 153 -5.14 -12.79 -16.96
N ASN A 154 -5.40 -13.95 -17.57
CA ASN A 154 -6.37 -14.08 -18.67
C ASN A 154 -7.79 -13.66 -18.25
N THR A 155 -8.19 -13.98 -17.02
CA THR A 155 -9.48 -13.54 -16.48
C THR A 155 -9.55 -12.02 -16.33
N PHE A 156 -8.48 -11.39 -15.82
CA PHE A 156 -8.39 -9.93 -15.70
C PHE A 156 -8.41 -9.26 -17.07
N LEU A 157 -7.60 -9.75 -18.02
CA LEU A 157 -7.55 -9.25 -19.40
C LEU A 157 -8.91 -9.32 -20.09
N SER A 158 -9.61 -10.46 -19.95
CA SER A 158 -10.95 -10.65 -20.51
C SER A 158 -11.95 -9.64 -19.96
N ARG A 159 -11.92 -9.38 -18.65
CA ARG A 159 -12.82 -8.43 -17.98
C ARG A 159 -12.47 -6.96 -18.24
N ALA A 160 -11.18 -6.64 -18.39
CA ALA A 160 -10.72 -5.31 -18.79
C ALA A 160 -11.18 -4.96 -20.22
N GLY A 161 -11.42 -5.95 -21.07
CA GLY A 161 -11.92 -5.73 -22.42
C GLY A 161 -10.93 -4.92 -23.26
N LYS A 162 -11.29 -3.68 -23.61
CA LYS A 162 -10.46 -2.77 -24.44
C LYS A 162 -9.90 -1.56 -23.68
N VAL A 163 -10.14 -1.46 -22.38
CA VAL A 163 -9.65 -0.30 -21.61
C VAL A 163 -8.11 -0.30 -21.56
N PRO A 164 -7.47 0.87 -21.37
CA PRO A 164 -6.04 0.96 -21.12
C PRO A 164 -5.64 0.16 -19.88
N LEU A 165 -4.44 -0.43 -19.90
CA LEU A 165 -3.95 -1.36 -18.89
C LEU A 165 -2.84 -0.74 -18.05
N ASP A 166 -2.83 -1.04 -16.76
CA ASP A 166 -1.69 -0.78 -15.88
C ASP A 166 -1.06 -2.13 -15.53
N LEU A 167 0.20 -2.33 -15.89
CA LEU A 167 0.87 -3.61 -15.74
C LEU A 167 1.91 -3.51 -14.64
N SER A 168 1.93 -4.48 -13.73
CA SER A 168 2.93 -4.59 -12.67
C SER A 168 3.69 -5.91 -12.81
N VAL A 169 4.94 -5.82 -13.24
CA VAL A 169 5.82 -6.97 -13.44
C VAL A 169 6.73 -7.14 -12.23
N SER A 170 6.74 -8.34 -11.68
CA SER A 170 7.50 -8.70 -10.48
C SER A 170 8.21 -10.03 -10.66
N HIS A 171 9.42 -10.14 -10.12
CA HIS A 171 10.14 -11.39 -10.02
C HIS A 171 9.83 -12.05 -8.67
N ASN A 172 9.34 -13.29 -8.67
CA ASN A 172 9.05 -14.05 -7.45
C ASN A 172 10.04 -15.23 -7.32
N PRO A 173 11.18 -15.03 -6.63
CA PRO A 173 12.19 -16.07 -6.46
C PRO A 173 11.74 -17.22 -5.52
N SER A 174 10.59 -17.08 -4.85
CA SER A 174 10.06 -18.06 -3.88
C SER A 174 9.44 -19.30 -4.51
N GLY A 175 9.31 -19.36 -5.84
CA GLY A 175 8.90 -20.58 -6.52
C GLY A 175 9.99 -21.64 -6.34
N SER A 176 9.60 -22.87 -5.98
CA SER A 176 10.51 -24.04 -5.87
C SER A 176 11.17 -24.45 -7.20
N HIS A 177 11.15 -23.58 -8.22
CA HIS A 177 11.77 -23.77 -9.52
C HIS A 177 13.18 -23.23 -9.47
N ILE A 178 14.07 -24.09 -8.98
CA ILE A 178 15.51 -23.93 -9.10
C ILE A 178 15.82 -24.01 -10.62
N PHE A 179 16.30 -22.93 -11.21
CA PHE A 179 16.79 -22.80 -12.60
C PHE A 179 15.73 -22.88 -13.73
N GLU A 180 14.84 -21.89 -13.86
CA GLU A 180 14.41 -21.53 -15.22
C GLU A 180 15.53 -20.70 -15.88
N PRO A 181 15.97 -21.04 -17.12
CA PRO A 181 16.94 -20.23 -17.85
C PRO A 181 16.40 -18.81 -18.07
N GLU A 182 17.23 -17.80 -17.88
CA GLU A 182 16.89 -16.37 -18.06
C GLU A 182 16.27 -16.08 -19.45
N ASP A 183 16.68 -16.84 -20.47
CA ASP A 183 16.10 -16.80 -21.82
C ASP A 183 14.59 -17.09 -21.82
N GLN A 184 14.11 -18.03 -20.99
CA GLN A 184 12.69 -18.39 -20.93
C GLN A 184 11.85 -17.26 -20.31
N ILE A 185 12.37 -16.57 -19.29
CA ILE A 185 11.72 -15.41 -18.68
C ILE A 185 11.53 -14.30 -19.72
N ASN A 186 12.56 -14.04 -20.53
CA ASN A 186 12.53 -13.05 -21.59
C ASN A 186 11.55 -13.42 -22.71
N ILE A 187 11.49 -14.71 -23.08
CA ILE A 187 10.54 -15.23 -24.07
C ILE A 187 9.11 -15.07 -23.56
N ASP A 188 8.82 -15.52 -22.34
CA ASP A 188 7.50 -15.45 -21.71
C ASP A 188 7.02 -14.00 -21.60
N LEU A 189 7.91 -13.08 -21.20
CA LEU A 189 7.61 -11.65 -21.17
C LEU A 189 7.24 -11.11 -22.54
N LYS A 190 8.05 -11.37 -23.56
CA LYS A 190 7.76 -10.89 -24.93
C LYS A 190 6.45 -11.46 -25.47
N GLU A 191 6.17 -12.74 -25.23
CA GLU A 191 4.92 -13.39 -25.65
C GLU A 191 3.70 -12.73 -25.02
N ILE A 192 3.75 -12.39 -23.72
CA ILE A 192 2.66 -11.71 -23.04
C ILE A 192 2.52 -10.26 -23.46
N VAL A 193 3.64 -9.54 -23.57
CA VAL A 193 3.63 -8.09 -23.74
C VAL A 193 3.26 -7.68 -25.15
N SER A 194 3.72 -8.41 -26.16
CA SER A 194 3.46 -8.11 -27.58
C SER A 194 1.98 -7.82 -27.89
N PRO A 195 1.00 -8.66 -27.50
CA PRO A 195 -0.42 -8.38 -27.75
C PRO A 195 -1.01 -7.25 -26.88
N LEU A 196 -0.30 -6.84 -25.82
CA LEU A 196 -0.77 -5.85 -24.85
C LEU A 196 -0.14 -4.47 -25.02
N ILE A 197 0.94 -4.36 -25.81
CA ILE A 197 1.79 -3.16 -25.90
C ILE A 197 0.97 -1.90 -26.23
N HIS A 198 0.06 -2.00 -27.20
CA HIS A 198 -0.83 -0.91 -27.62
C HIS A 198 -1.95 -0.62 -26.63
N ARG A 199 -2.02 -1.31 -25.49
CA ARG A 199 -3.02 -1.10 -24.44
C ARG A 199 -2.40 -0.56 -23.16
N VAL A 200 -1.09 -0.63 -22.99
CA VAL A 200 -0.39 -0.16 -21.79
C VAL A 200 -0.55 1.34 -21.62
N ARG A 201 -0.88 1.74 -20.39
CA ARG A 201 -0.96 3.12 -19.88
C ARG A 201 -0.03 3.32 -18.70
N GLY A 202 0.04 2.33 -17.81
CA GLY A 202 0.94 2.33 -16.67
C GLY A 202 1.86 1.11 -16.70
N LEU A 203 3.14 1.31 -16.40
CA LEU A 203 4.11 0.23 -16.22
C LEU A 203 4.75 0.34 -14.85
N LYS A 204 4.68 -0.74 -14.08
CA LYS A 204 5.43 -0.94 -12.86
C LYS A 204 6.38 -2.12 -13.02
N CYS A 205 7.65 -1.91 -12.77
CA CYS A 205 8.70 -2.92 -12.80
C CYS A 205 9.37 -2.96 -11.43
N ASN A 206 9.19 -4.07 -10.70
CA ASN A 206 9.80 -4.26 -9.39
C ASN A 206 10.71 -5.50 -9.39
N ALA A 207 12.01 -5.27 -9.50
CA ALA A 207 13.01 -6.30 -9.28
C ALA A 207 13.21 -6.47 -7.76
N GLN A 208 12.60 -7.50 -7.17
CA GLN A 208 12.80 -7.80 -5.75
C GLN A 208 14.22 -8.33 -5.50
N PRO A 209 14.79 -8.09 -4.30
CA PRO A 209 16.09 -8.64 -3.92
C PRO A 209 16.09 -10.16 -4.11
N SER A 210 16.94 -10.65 -5.00
CA SER A 210 17.25 -12.07 -5.09
C SER A 210 18.65 -12.29 -4.49
N TRP A 211 18.90 -13.46 -3.93
CA TRP A 211 20.23 -13.80 -3.41
C TRP A 211 21.31 -13.80 -4.53
N LEU A 212 20.90 -13.69 -5.80
CA LEU A 212 21.73 -13.66 -7.00
C LEU A 212 21.63 -12.30 -7.70
N ARG A 213 22.43 -11.33 -7.23
CA ARG A 213 22.45 -9.90 -7.63
C ARG A 213 22.48 -9.60 -9.14
N ARG A 214 22.92 -10.52 -10.02
CA ARG A 214 22.94 -10.28 -11.49
C ARG A 214 21.54 -10.34 -12.13
N SER A 215 20.60 -11.09 -11.55
CA SER A 215 19.26 -11.31 -12.11
C SER A 215 18.32 -10.09 -12.07
N GLU A 216 18.54 -9.14 -11.15
CA GLU A 216 17.61 -8.01 -10.94
C GLU A 216 17.70 -6.95 -12.03
N THR A 217 18.93 -6.57 -12.38
CA THR A 217 19.22 -5.57 -13.42
C THR A 217 18.78 -6.08 -14.78
N GLU A 218 19.07 -7.34 -15.10
CA GLU A 218 18.65 -7.98 -16.35
C GLU A 218 17.13 -8.15 -16.44
N PHE A 219 16.47 -8.53 -15.34
CA PHE A 219 15.01 -8.57 -15.27
C PHE A 219 14.39 -7.19 -15.52
N CYS A 220 14.94 -6.14 -14.88
CA CYS A 220 14.46 -4.78 -15.06
C CYS A 220 14.67 -4.32 -16.51
N LEU A 221 15.86 -4.56 -17.08
CA LEU A 221 16.17 -4.24 -18.47
C LEU A 221 15.25 -4.98 -19.45
N SER A 222 15.04 -6.28 -19.25
CA SER A 222 14.16 -7.10 -20.08
C SER A 222 12.71 -6.61 -20.03
N THR A 223 12.23 -6.28 -18.83
CA THR A 223 10.89 -5.72 -18.63
C THR A 223 10.79 -4.39 -19.37
N LEU A 224 11.69 -3.44 -19.11
CA LEU A 224 11.66 -2.13 -19.76
C LEU A 224 11.80 -2.26 -21.28
N SER A 225 12.70 -3.09 -21.78
CA SER A 225 12.88 -3.34 -23.21
C SER A 225 11.66 -3.99 -23.86
N SER A 226 10.87 -4.77 -23.11
CA SER A 226 9.62 -5.36 -23.63
C SER A 226 8.50 -4.34 -23.77
N PHE A 227 8.53 -3.23 -23.03
CA PHE A 227 7.50 -2.19 -23.05
C PHE A 227 7.91 -0.88 -23.73
N LEU A 228 9.18 -0.54 -23.69
CA LEU A 228 9.80 0.65 -24.28
C LEU A 228 10.60 0.22 -25.51
N ASN A 229 9.89 -0.30 -26.51
CA ASN A 229 10.48 -0.73 -27.78
C ASN A 229 9.83 -0.01 -28.96
N LYS A 230 10.33 -0.32 -30.16
CA LYS A 230 9.90 0.26 -31.43
C LYS A 230 8.40 0.10 -31.74
N ASP A 231 7.74 -0.90 -31.18
CA ASP A 231 6.32 -1.21 -31.43
C ASP A 231 5.39 -0.48 -30.43
N ALA A 232 5.96 0.18 -29.41
CA ALA A 232 5.21 0.98 -28.46
C ALA A 232 4.71 2.28 -29.12
N ALA A 233 3.43 2.59 -28.91
CA ALA A 233 2.83 3.81 -29.44
C ALA A 233 3.11 5.01 -28.51
N PRO A 234 3.70 6.12 -29.02
CA PRO A 234 3.83 7.36 -28.27
C PRO A 234 2.48 7.90 -27.79
N GLY A 235 2.50 8.72 -26.74
CA GLY A 235 1.29 9.38 -26.22
C GLY A 235 0.43 8.53 -25.27
N ARG A 236 0.83 7.30 -24.97
CA ARG A 236 -0.01 6.33 -24.26
C ARG A 236 0.42 6.01 -22.83
N LEU A 237 1.73 5.93 -22.60
CA LEU A 237 2.31 5.67 -21.29
C LEU A 237 2.21 6.94 -20.43
N THR A 238 1.38 6.93 -19.39
CA THR A 238 1.19 8.06 -18.48
C THR A 238 1.77 7.80 -17.09
N MET A 239 2.16 6.56 -16.79
CA MET A 239 2.76 6.17 -15.52
C MET A 239 3.92 5.20 -15.73
N LEU A 240 5.07 5.50 -15.13
CA LEU A 240 6.24 4.64 -15.08
C LEU A 240 6.75 4.55 -13.63
N ASP A 241 6.76 3.34 -13.08
CA ASP A 241 7.28 2.99 -11.76
C ASP A 241 8.37 1.92 -11.94
N ALA A 242 9.64 2.32 -11.91
CA ALA A 242 10.77 1.44 -12.15
C ALA A 242 11.65 1.36 -10.90
N CYS A 243 11.87 0.14 -10.41
CA CYS A 243 12.60 -0.12 -9.19
C CYS A 243 13.57 -1.28 -9.35
N ILE A 244 14.85 -1.01 -9.04
CA ILE A 244 15.90 -2.01 -8.93
C ILE A 244 16.35 -2.05 -7.48
N ASN A 245 16.07 -3.14 -6.74
CA ASN A 245 16.51 -3.29 -5.35
C ASN A 245 17.95 -3.83 -5.23
N SER A 246 18.82 -3.36 -6.12
CA SER A 246 20.26 -3.63 -6.07
C SER A 246 20.82 -2.92 -4.84
N GLY A 247 21.21 -3.69 -3.83
CA GLY A 247 21.59 -3.15 -2.52
C GLY A 247 22.75 -2.16 -2.51
N PHE A 248 23.46 -1.93 -3.62
CA PHE A 248 24.65 -1.07 -3.66
C PHE A 248 24.93 -0.37 -5.01
N ARG A 249 23.99 -0.33 -5.97
CA ARG A 249 24.22 0.31 -7.29
C ARG A 249 23.03 1.08 -7.80
N VAL A 250 23.33 2.12 -8.57
CA VAL A 250 22.37 2.95 -9.31
C VAL A 250 22.67 2.81 -10.80
N PHE A 251 21.65 2.74 -11.62
CA PHE A 251 21.78 2.55 -13.06
C PHE A 251 21.27 3.76 -13.85
N HIS A 252 21.93 4.04 -14.97
CA HIS A 252 21.45 5.02 -15.94
C HIS A 252 20.68 4.33 -17.07
N LEU A 253 19.45 4.77 -17.31
CA LEU A 253 18.65 4.35 -18.47
C LEU A 253 19.15 5.12 -19.69
N GLN A 254 19.65 4.38 -20.67
CA GLN A 254 20.23 4.91 -21.90
C GLN A 254 19.73 4.12 -23.10
N THR A 255 20.14 4.55 -24.29
CA THR A 255 19.87 3.87 -25.55
C THR A 255 21.13 3.23 -26.12
N ILE A 256 20.96 2.35 -27.11
CA ILE A 256 22.08 1.75 -27.86
C ILE A 256 22.99 2.77 -28.56
N GLU A 257 22.56 4.02 -28.73
CA GLU A 257 23.32 5.11 -29.34
C GLU A 257 24.30 5.77 -28.34
N ASP A 258 24.10 5.55 -27.04
CA ASP A 258 24.88 6.19 -25.98
C ASP A 258 26.19 5.44 -25.67
N PRO A 259 27.22 6.13 -25.14
CA PRO A 259 28.47 5.49 -24.73
C PRO A 259 28.23 4.44 -23.65
N GLN A 260 28.74 3.23 -23.86
CA GLN A 260 28.67 2.16 -22.87
C GLN A 260 29.57 2.50 -21.67
N ASN A 261 28.95 2.93 -20.57
CA ASN A 261 29.59 3.11 -19.27
C ASN A 261 29.29 1.93 -18.34
N GLU A 262 30.01 1.83 -17.22
CA GLU A 262 29.62 0.94 -16.13
C GLU A 262 28.25 1.37 -15.55
N ASP A 263 27.43 0.40 -15.14
CA ASP A 263 26.09 0.59 -14.56
C ASP A 263 25.08 1.31 -15.47
N VAL A 264 25.04 0.92 -16.75
CA VAL A 264 24.04 1.38 -17.73
C VAL A 264 23.02 0.29 -18.06
N LEU A 265 21.77 0.71 -18.28
CA LEU A 265 20.71 -0.09 -18.87
C LEU A 265 20.35 0.45 -20.26
N SER A 266 20.82 -0.23 -21.31
CA SER A 266 20.66 0.21 -22.71
C SER A 266 19.42 -0.40 -23.35
N LEU A 267 18.45 0.44 -23.73
CA LEU A 267 17.28 0.04 -24.51
C LEU A 267 17.60 -0.01 -26.01
N ASP A 268 17.08 -1.02 -26.70
CA ASP A 268 17.22 -1.22 -28.15
C ASP A 268 16.24 -0.34 -28.96
N ILE A 269 16.33 0.99 -28.73
CA ILE A 269 15.60 2.03 -29.47
C ILE A 269 16.45 3.31 -29.57
N PRO A 270 16.23 4.17 -30.57
CA PRO A 270 16.90 5.48 -30.66
C PRO A 270 16.52 6.44 -29.52
N ALA A 271 17.42 7.35 -29.16
CA ALA A 271 17.20 8.31 -28.07
C ALA A 271 15.94 9.18 -28.28
N PHE A 272 15.71 9.66 -29.51
CA PHE A 272 14.53 10.48 -29.80
C PHE A 272 13.21 9.72 -29.53
N GLN A 273 13.19 8.42 -29.81
CA GLN A 273 11.99 7.60 -29.66
C GLN A 273 11.72 7.32 -28.18
N LEU A 274 12.76 7.07 -27.38
CA LEU A 274 12.62 6.95 -25.93
C LEU A 274 11.98 8.21 -25.33
N GLU A 275 12.45 9.38 -25.77
CA GLU A 275 11.94 10.67 -25.32
C GLU A 275 10.47 10.92 -25.72
N GLU A 276 10.04 10.46 -26.91
CA GLU A 276 8.63 10.50 -27.32
C GLU A 276 7.73 9.56 -26.50
N LEU A 277 8.26 8.40 -26.09
CA LEU A 277 7.56 7.45 -25.25
C LEU A 277 7.41 7.93 -23.81
N LEU A 278 8.41 8.65 -23.27
CA LEU A 278 8.43 9.13 -21.89
C LEU A 278 7.76 10.50 -21.70
N LEU A 279 7.70 11.36 -22.72
CA LEU A 279 7.07 12.69 -22.63
C LEU A 279 5.62 12.70 -22.08
N PRO A 280 4.73 11.73 -22.37
CA PRO A 280 3.36 11.72 -21.85
C PRO A 280 3.25 11.24 -20.40
N VAL A 281 4.36 10.78 -19.79
CA VAL A 281 4.39 10.29 -18.42
C VAL A 281 4.12 11.45 -17.47
N THR A 282 3.08 11.32 -16.64
CA THR A 282 2.74 12.30 -15.60
C THR A 282 3.05 11.77 -14.20
N VAL A 283 3.18 10.46 -14.04
CA VAL A 283 3.55 9.78 -12.78
C VAL A 283 4.86 9.04 -13.00
N LEU A 284 5.95 9.57 -12.46
CA LEU A 284 7.29 9.03 -12.62
C LEU A 284 7.88 8.66 -11.26
N ARG A 285 8.12 7.36 -11.05
CA ARG A 285 8.65 6.81 -9.81
C ARG A 285 9.87 5.97 -10.12
N LEU A 286 11.01 6.39 -9.62
CA LEU A 286 12.31 5.84 -9.98
C LEU A 286 13.09 5.49 -8.73
N HIS A 287 13.51 4.23 -8.64
CA HIS A 287 14.34 3.72 -7.56
C HIS A 287 15.58 3.00 -8.10
N ASN A 288 16.76 3.58 -7.86
CA ASN A 288 18.07 3.13 -8.37
C ASN A 288 18.18 2.98 -9.90
N ILE A 289 17.25 3.54 -10.68
CA ILE A 289 17.32 3.59 -12.14
C ILE A 289 16.81 4.95 -12.61
N PHE A 290 17.62 5.69 -13.37
CA PHE A 290 17.28 7.05 -13.78
C PHE A 290 17.62 7.31 -15.25
N PRO A 291 16.73 7.94 -16.04
CA PRO A 291 17.15 8.53 -17.30
C PRO A 291 18.10 9.69 -17.03
N HIS A 292 18.75 10.22 -18.06
CA HIS A 292 19.53 11.44 -17.92
C HIS A 292 18.67 12.60 -17.39
N TRP A 293 19.22 13.45 -16.51
CA TRP A 293 18.46 14.54 -15.85
C TRP A 293 17.84 15.57 -16.80
N GLY A 294 18.30 15.62 -18.05
CA GLY A 294 17.74 16.47 -19.12
C GLY A 294 16.62 15.81 -19.94
N SER A 295 16.16 14.62 -19.56
CA SER A 295 15.12 13.88 -20.29
C SER A 295 13.75 14.55 -20.16
N LYS A 296 12.96 14.48 -21.23
CA LYS A 296 11.55 14.89 -21.28
C LYS A 296 10.67 14.04 -20.37
N ALA A 297 11.16 12.91 -19.85
CA ALA A 297 10.50 12.16 -18.78
C ALA A 297 10.18 13.03 -17.55
N PHE A 298 10.94 14.12 -17.34
CA PHE A 298 10.77 15.03 -16.21
C PHE A 298 9.83 16.22 -16.49
N HIS A 299 9.09 16.22 -17.60
CA HIS A 299 8.21 17.31 -18.01
C HIS A 299 6.75 17.00 -17.70
N GLY A 300 5.99 17.98 -17.21
CA GLY A 300 4.54 17.85 -17.01
C GLY A 300 4.12 16.85 -15.93
N LEU A 301 4.98 16.56 -14.95
CA LEU A 301 4.71 15.59 -13.90
C LEU A 301 3.72 16.10 -12.86
N VAL A 302 2.90 15.19 -12.33
CA VAL A 302 2.01 15.38 -11.18
C VAL A 302 2.45 14.57 -9.95
N ASP A 303 3.24 13.50 -10.15
CA ASP A 303 3.86 12.69 -9.09
C ASP A 303 5.28 12.33 -9.53
N LEU A 304 6.27 12.86 -8.81
CA LEU A 304 7.70 12.62 -9.05
C LEU A 304 8.31 11.99 -7.81
N ARG A 305 8.92 10.82 -7.97
CA ARG A 305 9.64 10.13 -6.89
C ARG A 305 11.01 9.69 -7.34
N LEU A 306 12.04 10.19 -6.68
CA LEU A 306 13.43 9.90 -6.96
C LEU A 306 14.08 9.35 -5.71
N CYS A 307 14.37 8.05 -5.67
CA CYS A 307 14.94 7.40 -4.50
C CYS A 307 16.17 6.57 -4.90
N ALA A 308 17.25 6.66 -4.12
CA ALA A 308 18.39 5.79 -4.29
C ALA A 308 18.87 5.23 -2.96
N VAL A 309 19.52 4.08 -3.00
CA VAL A 309 20.16 3.49 -1.83
C VAL A 309 21.28 4.40 -1.35
N ASN A 310 21.27 4.75 -0.06
CA ASN A 310 22.33 5.49 0.64
C ASN A 310 22.80 6.79 -0.03
N GLY A 311 21.97 7.44 -0.84
CA GLY A 311 22.36 8.66 -1.57
C GLY A 311 23.52 8.46 -2.55
N LEU A 312 23.71 7.25 -3.08
CA LEU A 312 24.78 6.91 -4.05
C LEU A 312 24.74 7.73 -5.34
N ILE A 313 23.61 8.35 -5.65
CA ILE A 313 23.48 9.30 -6.75
C ILE A 313 23.09 10.67 -6.19
N SER A 314 23.71 11.69 -6.77
CA SER A 314 23.37 13.09 -6.54
C SER A 314 22.87 13.74 -7.82
N ILE A 315 22.00 14.73 -7.64
CA ILE A 315 21.57 15.64 -8.70
C ILE A 315 22.09 17.04 -8.39
N HIS A 316 22.52 17.78 -9.41
CA HIS A 316 22.85 19.18 -9.21
C HIS A 316 21.60 20.00 -8.90
N GLU A 317 21.72 20.92 -7.95
CA GLU A 317 20.64 21.81 -7.52
C GLU A 317 19.93 22.53 -8.68
N LEU A 318 20.68 23.04 -9.66
CA LEU A 318 20.11 23.71 -10.84
C LEU A 318 19.32 22.75 -11.74
N GLN A 319 19.78 21.50 -11.87
CA GLN A 319 19.07 20.48 -12.65
C GLN A 319 17.75 20.10 -11.96
N LEU A 320 17.77 19.88 -10.65
CA LEU A 320 16.55 19.63 -9.89
C LEU A 320 15.57 20.79 -10.01
N ALA A 321 16.03 22.03 -9.84
CA ALA A 321 15.17 23.20 -10.01
C ALA A 321 14.59 23.31 -11.43
N THR A 322 15.35 22.88 -12.46
CA THR A 322 14.85 22.83 -13.83
C THR A 322 13.75 21.79 -13.98
N ILE A 323 13.95 20.58 -13.46
CA ILE A 323 12.94 19.50 -13.44
C ILE A 323 11.64 19.98 -12.76
N LEU A 324 11.76 20.61 -11.59
CA LEU A 324 10.59 21.13 -10.86
C LEU A 324 9.85 22.22 -11.65
N ARG A 325 10.56 23.12 -12.34
CA ARG A 325 9.95 24.16 -13.19
C ARG A 325 9.24 23.59 -14.42
N GLN A 326 9.72 22.46 -14.96
CA GLN A 326 9.05 21.78 -16.07
C GLN A 326 7.79 21.01 -15.63
N SER A 327 7.52 20.93 -14.32
CA SER A 327 6.40 20.22 -13.74
C SER A 327 5.62 21.07 -12.72
N PRO A 328 5.00 22.19 -13.13
CA PRO A 328 4.35 23.14 -12.22
C PRO A 328 3.07 22.60 -11.54
N LEU A 329 2.48 21.51 -12.08
CA LEU A 329 1.28 20.86 -11.54
C LEU A 329 1.60 19.71 -10.58
N LEU A 330 2.84 19.66 -10.07
CA LEU A 330 3.30 18.59 -9.19
C LEU A 330 2.51 18.57 -7.87
N ARG A 331 1.90 17.42 -7.57
CA ARG A 331 1.14 17.17 -6.34
C ARG A 331 1.93 16.34 -5.34
N VAL A 332 2.77 15.42 -5.81
CA VAL A 332 3.61 14.56 -4.99
C VAL A 332 5.06 14.70 -5.41
N LEU A 333 5.94 15.00 -4.45
CA LEU A 333 7.38 15.03 -4.62
C LEU A 333 8.04 14.15 -3.56
N GLU A 334 8.72 13.09 -3.99
CA GLU A 334 9.57 12.27 -3.14
C GLU A 334 11.04 12.42 -3.53
N ILE A 335 11.88 12.84 -2.59
CA ILE A 335 13.33 12.99 -2.77
C ILE A 335 14.06 12.11 -1.74
N GLY A 336 14.77 11.11 -2.26
CA GLY A 336 15.67 10.21 -1.55
C GLY A 336 17.00 10.03 -2.29
N ILE A 337 17.42 11.05 -3.04
CA ILE A 337 18.72 11.15 -3.71
C ILE A 337 19.52 12.32 -3.10
N GLY A 338 20.84 12.31 -3.26
CA GLY A 338 21.69 13.41 -2.80
C GLY A 338 21.51 14.68 -3.65
N ILE A 339 21.81 15.85 -3.07
CA ILE A 339 21.85 17.12 -3.82
C ILE A 339 23.24 17.74 -3.74
N ASP A 340 23.82 17.92 -4.92
CA ASP A 340 25.09 18.62 -5.09
C ASP A 340 24.85 20.10 -5.32
N PHE A 341 25.57 20.91 -4.55
CA PHE A 341 25.54 22.35 -4.65
C PHE A 341 26.91 22.88 -5.03
N VAL A 342 26.98 23.51 -6.21
CA VAL A 342 28.14 24.26 -6.68
C VAL A 342 27.63 25.58 -7.24
N GLY A 343 27.91 26.69 -6.57
CA GLY A 343 27.64 28.04 -7.09
C GLY A 343 26.64 28.86 -6.27
N ALA A 344 25.87 29.71 -6.96
CA ALA A 344 24.92 30.63 -6.32
C ALA A 344 23.60 29.92 -5.96
N PRO A 345 22.89 30.34 -4.89
CA PRO A 345 21.58 29.79 -4.53
C PRO A 345 20.59 29.94 -5.69
N VAL A 346 19.85 28.88 -5.99
CA VAL A 346 18.82 28.92 -7.02
C VAL A 346 17.55 29.56 -6.46
N VAL A 347 16.87 30.38 -7.27
CA VAL A 347 15.57 30.96 -6.91
C VAL A 347 14.58 29.83 -6.61
N PRO A 348 13.89 29.86 -5.46
CA PRO A 348 12.89 28.85 -5.09
C PRO A 348 11.87 28.63 -6.20
N VAL A 349 11.48 27.37 -6.40
CA VAL A 349 10.50 26.96 -7.40
C VAL A 349 9.13 26.89 -6.75
N ALA A 350 8.18 27.65 -7.29
CA ALA A 350 6.79 27.65 -6.85
C ALA A 350 6.09 26.34 -7.26
N LEU A 351 5.67 25.56 -6.26
CA LEU A 351 4.92 24.31 -6.40
C LEU A 351 3.59 24.43 -5.64
N TYR A 352 2.70 25.33 -6.10
CA TYR A 352 1.45 25.65 -5.41
C TYR A 352 0.41 24.53 -5.38
N HIS A 353 0.59 23.49 -6.19
CA HIS A 353 -0.25 22.30 -6.21
C HIS A 353 0.31 21.16 -5.36
N LEU A 354 1.43 21.36 -4.67
CA LEU A 354 2.08 20.31 -3.90
C LEU A 354 1.24 19.94 -2.66
N GLU A 355 0.80 18.70 -2.61
CA GLU A 355 0.02 18.12 -1.52
C GLU A 355 0.89 17.25 -0.61
N ALA A 356 1.96 16.66 -1.16
CA ALA A 356 2.83 15.73 -0.48
C ALA A 356 4.32 15.99 -0.77
N LEU A 357 5.09 16.26 0.28
CA LEU A 357 6.55 16.34 0.23
C LEU A 357 7.17 15.20 1.06
N ILE A 358 7.71 14.19 0.40
CA ILE A 358 8.27 13.00 1.04
C ILE A 358 9.79 13.09 0.97
N THR A 359 10.46 13.17 2.12
CA THR A 359 11.93 13.26 2.15
C THR A 359 12.52 12.00 2.79
N ARG A 360 13.45 11.37 2.08
CA ARG A 360 14.22 10.20 2.52
C ARG A 360 15.71 10.49 2.59
N ILE A 361 16.03 11.64 3.16
CA ILE A 361 17.39 12.15 3.18
C ILE A 361 17.92 12.00 4.61
N PRO A 362 18.97 11.21 4.85
CA PRO A 362 19.50 10.97 6.19
C PRO A 362 20.42 12.10 6.68
N SER A 363 20.21 13.35 6.24
CA SER A 363 20.94 14.54 6.73
C SER A 363 20.06 15.80 6.70
N TYR A 364 19.99 16.53 7.82
CA TYR A 364 19.29 17.81 7.91
C TYR A 364 19.92 18.89 7.03
N SER A 365 21.22 18.80 6.74
CA SER A 365 21.90 19.74 5.84
C SER A 365 21.40 19.59 4.39
N GLN A 366 21.29 18.35 3.91
CA GLN A 366 20.77 18.01 2.60
C GLN A 366 19.26 18.27 2.51
N LEU A 367 18.51 17.95 3.57
CA LEU A 367 17.09 18.31 3.67
C LEU A 367 16.91 19.82 3.55
N GLY A 368 17.67 20.63 4.28
CA GLY A 368 17.62 22.09 4.18
C GLY A 368 17.87 22.63 2.77
N ARG A 369 18.72 21.95 1.98
CA ARG A 369 18.95 22.28 0.55
C ARG A 369 17.73 21.97 -0.32
N VAL A 370 17.01 20.88 -0.08
CA VAL A 370 15.74 20.61 -0.77
C VAL A 370 14.71 21.67 -0.40
N LEU A 371 14.54 21.93 0.90
CA LEU A 371 13.47 22.80 1.39
C LEU A 371 13.63 24.25 0.96
N ARG A 372 14.86 24.76 0.86
CA ARG A 372 15.10 26.12 0.34
C ARG A 372 14.76 26.26 -1.15
N LEU A 373 14.71 25.16 -1.91
CA LEU A 373 14.42 25.17 -3.34
C LEU A 373 12.94 25.19 -3.66
N ILE A 374 12.07 24.98 -2.68
CA ILE A 374 10.65 24.77 -2.90
C ILE A 374 9.85 25.85 -2.17
N ASP A 375 8.96 26.51 -2.91
CA ASP A 375 7.89 27.33 -2.35
C ASP A 375 6.56 26.56 -2.52
N THR A 376 5.97 26.14 -1.40
CA THR A 376 4.78 25.26 -1.37
C THR A 376 3.45 26.04 -1.39
N GLY A 377 3.49 27.37 -1.41
CA GLY A 377 2.29 28.20 -1.35
C GLY A 377 1.52 28.06 -0.04
N SER A 378 0.19 28.23 -0.10
CA SER A 378 -0.69 28.24 1.08
C SER A 378 -1.56 26.98 1.23
N GLY A 379 -1.43 26.00 0.34
CA GLY A 379 -2.19 24.75 0.41
C GLY A 379 -1.78 23.87 1.59
N PRO A 380 -2.68 23.03 2.14
CA PRO A 380 -2.32 22.10 3.21
C PRO A 380 -1.30 21.08 2.69
N LEU A 381 -0.17 20.95 3.38
CA LEU A 381 0.92 20.07 2.99
C LEU A 381 1.03 18.88 3.94
N PHE A 382 1.12 17.67 3.38
CA PHE A 382 1.62 16.49 4.06
C PHE A 382 3.13 16.40 3.86
N MET A 383 3.88 16.19 4.94
CA MET A 383 5.35 16.07 4.86
C MET A 383 5.88 14.83 5.58
N THR A 384 6.80 14.11 4.94
CA THR A 384 7.58 13.03 5.57
C THR A 384 9.03 13.44 5.74
N ILE A 385 9.61 13.14 6.90
CA ILE A 385 11.04 13.33 7.22
C ILE A 385 11.64 12.07 7.82
N MET A 386 12.90 11.77 7.51
CA MET A 386 13.68 10.75 8.21
C MET A 386 14.30 11.35 9.47
N ASP A 387 13.99 10.76 10.63
CA ASP A 387 14.50 11.21 11.94
C ASP A 387 15.72 10.39 12.41
N SER A 388 16.16 9.39 11.63
CA SER A 388 17.41 8.65 11.83
C SER A 388 18.67 9.45 11.46
N CYS A 389 18.55 10.75 11.20
CA CYS A 389 19.66 11.65 10.92
C CYS A 389 20.58 11.76 12.14
N MET A 390 21.64 10.96 12.15
CA MET A 390 22.70 10.99 13.15
C MET A 390 23.24 12.41 13.32
N ASP A 391 23.29 12.90 14.55
CA ASP A 391 24.18 13.95 15.07
C ASP A 391 24.19 15.36 14.44
N ASP A 392 23.36 15.68 13.44
CA ASP A 392 23.29 17.04 12.86
C ASP A 392 22.34 17.97 13.65
N GLU A 393 22.86 19.14 14.07
CA GLU A 393 22.02 20.25 14.53
C GLU A 393 20.95 20.60 13.47
N LEU A 394 19.77 21.03 13.93
CA LEU A 394 18.69 21.35 13.02
C LEU A 394 19.09 22.54 12.13
N ASN A 395 19.16 22.30 10.82
CA ASN A 395 19.55 23.29 9.82
C ASN A 395 18.58 24.49 9.79
N ASP A 396 19.10 25.71 9.64
CA ASP A 396 18.27 26.92 9.66
C ASP A 396 17.26 27.00 8.50
N ASN A 397 17.58 26.44 7.33
CA ASN A 397 16.59 26.37 6.23
C ASN A 397 15.42 25.46 6.58
N VAL A 398 15.66 24.39 7.37
CA VAL A 398 14.59 23.51 7.85
C VAL A 398 13.68 24.26 8.82
N LYS A 399 14.27 25.01 9.78
CA LYS A 399 13.50 25.87 10.70
C LYS A 399 12.70 26.93 9.95
N GLN A 400 13.33 27.60 8.99
CA GLN A 400 12.69 28.63 8.17
C GLN A 400 11.57 28.04 7.33
N PHE A 401 11.75 26.86 6.74
CA PHE A 401 10.68 26.20 5.99
C PHE A 401 9.48 25.88 6.89
N PHE A 402 9.70 25.28 8.06
CA PHE A 402 8.61 24.89 8.96
C PHE A 402 7.83 26.08 9.54
N THR A 403 8.49 27.22 9.74
CA THR A 403 7.84 28.43 10.25
C THR A 403 6.90 29.11 9.25
N HIS A 404 7.06 28.85 7.94
CA HIS A 404 6.29 29.52 6.88
C HIS A 404 5.45 28.57 6.01
N SER A 405 5.75 27.26 6.03
CA SER A 405 4.99 26.26 5.27
C SER A 405 3.67 25.92 5.95
N ASN A 406 2.66 25.59 5.15
CA ASN A 406 1.36 25.14 5.67
C ASN A 406 1.31 23.62 5.87
N VAL A 407 2.31 23.08 6.58
CA VAL A 407 2.35 21.65 6.93
C VAL A 407 1.26 21.35 7.95
N THR A 408 0.27 20.54 7.56
CA THR A 408 -0.82 20.15 8.45
C THR A 408 -0.61 18.77 9.05
N ILE A 409 0.21 17.94 8.39
CA ILE A 409 0.54 16.59 8.81
C ILE A 409 2.05 16.36 8.64
N LEU A 410 2.72 16.03 9.73
CA LEU A 410 4.14 15.67 9.74
C LEU A 410 4.30 14.18 10.05
N CYS A 411 4.94 13.43 9.17
CA CYS A 411 5.27 12.03 9.35
C CYS A 411 6.78 11.87 9.57
N ALA A 412 7.19 11.57 10.81
CA ALA A 412 8.58 11.23 11.12
C ALA A 412 8.78 9.72 10.94
N ILE A 413 9.56 9.34 9.95
CA ILE A 413 9.92 7.95 9.72
C ILE A 413 11.26 7.60 10.35
N GLU A 414 11.43 6.34 10.72
CA GLU A 414 12.65 5.82 11.35
C GLU A 414 13.12 6.64 12.56
N CYS A 415 12.18 7.09 13.41
CA CYS A 415 12.50 7.97 14.53
C CYS A 415 13.10 7.24 15.73
N ASN A 416 14.12 7.85 16.33
CA ASN A 416 14.79 7.35 17.53
C ASN A 416 14.08 7.74 18.84
N GLY A 417 12.88 8.34 18.75
CA GLY A 417 12.07 8.71 19.89
C GLY A 417 10.97 9.72 19.52
N PHE A 418 10.24 10.20 20.52
CA PHE A 418 9.12 11.12 20.33
C PHE A 418 9.51 12.60 20.35
N ARG A 419 10.64 12.94 20.99
CA ARG A 419 10.99 14.33 21.31
C ARG A 419 11.27 15.16 20.06
N ARG A 420 12.20 14.72 19.21
CA ARG A 420 12.66 15.45 18.02
C ARG A 420 11.52 15.70 17.01
N PRO A 421 10.67 14.71 16.66
CA PRO A 421 9.48 14.97 15.84
C PRO A 421 8.53 16.02 16.42
N LEU A 422 8.35 16.04 17.75
CA LEU A 422 7.50 17.03 18.43
C LEU A 422 8.17 18.42 18.50
N GLU A 423 9.49 18.50 18.62
CA GLU A 423 10.22 19.77 18.50
C GLU A 423 10.04 20.39 17.12
N LEU A 424 10.08 19.57 16.06
CA LEU A 424 9.82 20.03 14.69
C LEU A 424 8.35 20.44 14.50
N ALA A 425 7.41 19.65 15.02
CA ALA A 425 5.99 20.01 15.00
C ALA A 425 5.73 21.35 15.70
N ASN A 426 6.47 21.67 16.78
CA ASN A 426 6.34 22.94 17.49
C ASN A 426 6.74 24.17 16.66
N LEU A 427 7.56 23.99 15.61
CA LEU A 427 7.95 25.06 14.70
C LEU A 427 6.87 25.38 13.66
N ILE A 428 5.87 24.50 13.52
CA ILE A 428 4.88 24.54 12.45
C ILE A 428 3.56 25.12 12.98
N PRO A 429 3.18 26.36 12.62
CA PRO A 429 2.00 27.01 13.20
C PRO A 429 0.67 26.32 12.85
N THR A 430 0.60 25.63 11.71
CA THR A 430 -0.64 25.02 11.19
C THR A 430 -0.72 23.51 11.40
N ILE A 431 0.23 22.93 12.16
CA ILE A 431 0.28 21.49 12.42
C ILE A 431 -1.00 21.03 13.12
N LYS A 432 -1.56 19.92 12.64
CA LYS A 432 -2.71 19.27 13.25
C LYS A 432 -2.41 17.85 13.67
N LYS A 433 -1.61 17.15 12.88
CA LYS A 433 -1.38 15.71 13.04
C LYS A 433 0.10 15.40 12.96
N VAL A 434 0.56 14.52 13.84
CA VAL A 434 1.91 13.96 13.75
C VAL A 434 1.79 12.45 13.66
N ALA A 435 2.50 11.86 12.71
CA ALA A 435 2.66 10.42 12.57
C ALA A 435 4.11 10.04 12.78
N MET A 436 4.34 8.89 13.40
CA MET A 436 5.68 8.42 13.74
C MET A 436 5.80 6.93 13.42
N THR A 437 6.93 6.52 12.85
CA THR A 437 7.33 5.11 12.76
C THR A 437 8.59 4.92 13.62
N PRO A 438 8.45 4.57 14.91
CA PRO A 438 9.60 4.36 15.79
C PRO A 438 10.43 3.16 15.35
N GLN A 439 11.76 3.27 15.40
CA GLN A 439 12.62 2.08 15.27
C GLN A 439 12.66 1.30 16.60
N PRO A 440 12.82 -0.03 16.57
CA PRO A 440 13.19 -0.81 17.75
C PRO A 440 14.66 -0.49 18.09
N ILE A 441 14.87 0.31 19.14
CA ILE A 441 16.20 0.80 19.54
C ILE A 441 16.71 -0.01 20.74
N ASP A 442 18.04 -0.18 20.85
CA ASP A 442 18.69 -0.67 22.06
C ASP A 442 18.31 0.23 23.27
N PRO A 443 17.79 -0.32 24.38
CA PRO A 443 17.53 0.42 25.62
C PRO A 443 18.67 1.32 26.12
N ARG A 444 19.91 1.11 25.65
CA ARG A 444 21.10 1.90 26.00
C ARG A 444 21.31 3.16 25.16
N ASP A 445 20.69 3.29 24.00
CA ASP A 445 20.83 4.48 23.13
C ASP A 445 19.88 5.62 23.53
N PHE A 446 19.13 5.44 24.62
CA PHE A 446 18.26 6.46 25.23
C PHE A 446 19.06 7.56 25.96
N TYR A 447 20.08 8.13 25.32
CA TYR A 447 20.67 9.40 25.76
C TYR A 447 19.80 10.58 25.28
N ASN A 448 18.54 10.63 25.72
CA ASN A 448 17.76 11.87 25.67
C ASN A 448 17.67 12.45 27.08
N GLN A 449 18.52 13.45 27.31
CA GLN A 449 18.52 14.32 28.49
C GLN A 449 17.13 14.95 28.70
N PRO A 450 16.75 15.30 29.94
CA PRO A 450 15.55 16.10 30.18
C PRO A 450 15.74 17.51 29.60
N GLY A 451 15.32 17.69 28.34
CA GLY A 451 15.27 19.01 27.72
C GLY A 451 14.04 19.81 28.16
N SER A 452 14.01 21.10 27.82
CA SER A 452 12.90 22.02 28.11
C SER A 452 11.52 21.46 27.74
N PRO A 453 10.44 21.87 28.45
CA PRO A 453 9.10 21.40 28.15
C PRO A 453 8.67 21.83 26.74
N ILE A 454 8.29 20.84 25.93
CA ILE A 454 7.69 21.04 24.61
C ILE A 454 6.18 21.09 24.81
N ARG A 455 5.50 22.06 24.19
CA ARG A 455 4.04 22.14 24.18
C ARG A 455 3.55 22.42 22.77
N VAL A 456 3.31 21.34 22.04
CA VAL A 456 2.56 21.38 20.78
C VAL A 456 1.10 21.10 21.09
N ARG A 457 0.17 21.59 20.27
CA ARG A 457 -1.24 21.20 20.34
C ARG A 457 -1.60 20.43 19.08
N LEU A 458 -1.83 19.13 19.22
CA LEU A 458 -2.19 18.25 18.10
C LEU A 458 -3.65 17.78 18.22
N ASP A 459 -4.32 17.64 17.09
CA ASP A 459 -5.61 16.97 17.00
C ASP A 459 -5.43 15.45 17.12
N MET A 460 -4.36 14.91 16.51
CA MET A 460 -4.10 13.47 16.47
C MET A 460 -2.62 13.11 16.41
N LEU A 461 -2.25 12.07 17.16
CA LEU A 461 -0.93 11.45 17.15
C LEU A 461 -1.07 10.01 16.64
N TYR A 462 -0.30 9.65 15.61
CA TYR A 462 -0.28 8.30 15.04
C TYR A 462 1.05 7.62 15.34
N LEU A 463 0.98 6.40 15.86
CA LEU A 463 2.12 5.49 15.97
C LEU A 463 1.92 4.35 14.98
N LEU A 464 2.84 4.21 14.05
CA LEU A 464 2.71 3.35 12.89
C LEU A 464 3.79 2.27 12.89
N GLY A 465 3.40 1.04 12.54
CA GLY A 465 4.31 -0.09 12.37
C GLY A 465 4.54 -0.88 13.65
N ARG A 466 5.56 -1.75 13.62
CA ARG A 466 6.00 -2.49 14.82
C ARG A 466 6.99 -1.63 15.58
N PHE A 467 6.80 -1.52 16.89
CA PHE A 467 7.70 -0.77 17.76
C PHE A 467 7.76 -1.41 19.14
N GLU A 468 8.89 -1.16 19.82
CA GLU A 468 9.15 -1.59 21.19
C GLU A 468 9.47 -0.35 22.03
N PHE A 469 8.65 -0.03 23.04
CA PHE A 469 8.90 1.16 23.88
C PHE A 469 8.36 1.04 25.31
N GLU A 470 8.85 1.92 26.17
CA GLU A 470 8.44 2.05 27.57
C GLU A 470 7.21 2.96 27.72
N VAL A 471 6.20 2.52 28.47
CA VAL A 471 4.88 3.18 28.54
C VAL A 471 4.92 4.61 29.09
N ASN A 472 5.84 4.94 29.99
CA ASN A 472 5.97 6.30 30.51
C ASN A 472 6.52 7.26 29.45
N ARG A 473 7.38 6.80 28.54
CA ARG A 473 7.82 7.62 27.39
C ARG A 473 6.68 7.98 26.45
N LEU A 474 5.74 7.07 26.23
CA LEU A 474 4.55 7.39 25.45
C LEU A 474 3.65 8.38 26.20
N ARG A 475 3.54 8.27 27.53
CA ARG A 475 2.85 9.26 28.34
C ARG A 475 3.50 10.64 28.20
N ASP A 476 4.83 10.73 28.28
CA ASP A 476 5.55 11.98 28.07
C ASP A 476 5.23 12.58 26.69
N ALA A 477 5.18 11.76 25.64
CA ALA A 477 4.84 12.21 24.29
C ALA A 477 3.39 12.74 24.18
N VAL A 478 2.44 12.07 24.84
CA VAL A 478 1.04 12.53 24.93
C VAL A 478 0.96 13.86 25.66
N ASP A 479 1.69 14.00 26.77
CA ASP A 479 1.72 15.22 27.57
C ASP A 479 2.40 16.39 26.82
N TRP A 480 3.48 16.13 26.07
CA TRP A 480 4.18 17.14 25.26
C TRP A 480 3.36 17.60 24.04
N SER A 481 2.50 16.73 23.52
CA SER A 481 1.68 17.00 22.32
C SER A 481 0.28 17.54 22.61
N GLY A 482 -0.17 17.49 23.87
CA GLY A 482 -1.49 17.96 24.29
C GLY A 482 -2.63 17.35 23.46
N VAL A 483 -2.45 16.12 22.99
CA VAL A 483 -3.26 15.52 21.93
C VAL A 483 -4.62 15.05 22.43
N GLU A 484 -5.67 15.18 21.61
CA GLU A 484 -7.00 14.66 21.97
C GLU A 484 -7.16 13.16 21.67
N ARG A 485 -6.47 12.67 20.63
CA ARG A 485 -6.58 11.30 20.12
C ARG A 485 -5.23 10.67 19.78
N LEU A 486 -5.03 9.45 20.22
CA LEU A 486 -3.87 8.62 19.92
C LEU A 486 -4.32 7.39 19.13
N THR A 487 -3.76 7.19 17.94
CA THR A 487 -4.01 6.00 17.13
C THR A 487 -2.74 5.17 17.01
N ILE A 488 -2.82 3.90 17.41
CA ILE A 488 -1.75 2.91 17.26
C ILE A 488 -2.15 1.96 16.13
N TRP A 489 -1.35 1.91 15.07
CA TRP A 489 -1.56 1.05 13.92
C TRP A 489 -0.39 0.09 13.71
N GLY A 490 -0.65 -1.19 13.57
CA GLY A 490 0.36 -2.20 13.29
C GLY A 490 0.06 -3.58 13.88
N HIS A 491 1.10 -4.40 13.96
CA HIS A 491 1.10 -5.73 14.57
C HIS A 491 2.35 -5.90 15.45
N GLY A 492 2.26 -6.75 16.47
CA GLY A 492 3.44 -7.17 17.26
C GLY A 492 4.08 -6.06 18.08
N HIS A 493 3.30 -5.08 18.55
CA HIS A 493 3.78 -4.03 19.44
C HIS A 493 4.25 -4.62 20.77
N GLU A 494 5.47 -4.26 21.21
CA GLU A 494 5.97 -4.64 22.53
C GLU A 494 6.05 -3.40 23.42
N ILE A 495 5.05 -3.24 24.28
CA ILE A 495 5.02 -2.12 25.22
C ILE A 495 5.50 -2.65 26.57
N THR A 496 6.55 -2.03 27.10
CA THR A 496 7.15 -2.42 28.37
C THR A 496 6.81 -1.41 29.47
N ARG A 497 6.84 -1.88 30.71
CA ARG A 497 6.80 -1.04 31.92
C ARG A 497 7.93 -1.48 32.82
N ASN A 498 8.88 -0.59 33.09
CA ASN A 498 10.09 -0.93 33.84
C ASN A 498 10.75 -2.21 33.30
N GLU A 499 11.00 -2.25 31.98
CA GLU A 499 11.63 -3.37 31.26
C GLU A 499 10.83 -4.69 31.23
N ARG A 500 9.59 -4.70 31.73
CA ARG A 500 8.70 -5.87 31.67
C ARG A 500 7.64 -5.71 30.59
N PRO A 501 7.46 -6.68 29.68
CA PRO A 501 6.46 -6.58 28.61
C PRO A 501 5.03 -6.66 29.16
N ILE A 502 4.15 -5.81 28.62
CA ILE A 502 2.71 -5.83 28.86
C ILE A 502 2.08 -6.78 27.83
N VAL A 503 2.00 -8.07 28.17
CA VAL A 503 1.59 -9.13 27.23
C VAL A 503 0.06 -9.17 27.00
N ASN A 504 -0.73 -8.56 27.89
CA ASN A 504 -2.20 -8.62 27.83
C ASN A 504 -2.79 -7.33 27.25
N ASN A 505 -3.49 -7.45 26.11
CA ASN A 505 -4.19 -6.33 25.46
C ASN A 505 -5.16 -5.59 26.38
N GLN A 506 -5.83 -6.28 27.31
CA GLN A 506 -6.71 -5.64 28.28
C GLN A 506 -5.93 -4.79 29.30
N VAL A 507 -4.76 -5.27 29.71
CA VAL A 507 -3.87 -4.53 30.63
C VAL A 507 -3.29 -3.31 29.91
N LEU A 508 -2.91 -3.47 28.65
CA LEU A 508 -2.44 -2.36 27.82
C LEU A 508 -3.53 -1.31 27.64
N GLN A 509 -4.75 -1.70 27.26
CA GLN A 509 -5.88 -0.77 27.13
C GLN A 509 -6.17 -0.04 28.44
N ASN A 510 -6.11 -0.75 29.59
CA ASN A 510 -6.27 -0.13 30.90
C ASN A 510 -5.16 0.88 31.21
N GLU A 511 -3.91 0.61 30.85
CA GLU A 511 -2.80 1.58 31.03
C GLU A 511 -2.95 2.79 30.12
N LEU A 512 -3.28 2.58 28.84
CA LEU A 512 -3.50 3.65 27.86
C LEU A 512 -4.71 4.53 28.24
N SER A 513 -5.75 3.95 28.86
CA SER A 513 -6.90 4.73 29.34
C SER A 513 -6.53 5.78 30.40
N LYS A 514 -5.41 5.59 31.12
CA LYS A 514 -4.90 6.53 32.13
C LYS A 514 -4.19 7.74 31.52
N PHE A 515 -4.11 7.82 30.19
CA PHE A 515 -3.50 8.97 29.52
C PHE A 515 -4.48 10.15 29.41
N GLY A 516 -5.77 9.93 29.65
CA GLY A 516 -6.78 10.98 29.54
C GLY A 516 -7.09 11.40 28.10
N VAL A 517 -6.69 10.59 27.12
CA VAL A 517 -6.91 10.82 25.68
C VAL A 517 -7.69 9.65 25.07
N ALA A 518 -8.38 9.88 23.95
CA ALA A 518 -9.07 8.79 23.26
C ALA A 518 -8.04 7.94 22.50
N VAL A 519 -7.93 6.66 22.84
CA VAL A 519 -6.95 5.74 22.25
C VAL A 519 -7.64 4.74 21.33
N GLU A 520 -7.17 4.63 20.10
CA GLU A 520 -7.65 3.67 19.11
C GLU A 520 -6.51 2.74 18.66
N MET A 521 -6.75 1.44 18.69
CA MET A 521 -5.81 0.43 18.19
C MET A 521 -6.36 -0.19 16.90
N ILE A 522 -5.58 -0.13 15.83
CA ILE A 522 -5.96 -0.59 14.50
C ILE A 522 -4.99 -1.68 14.04
N SER A 523 -5.52 -2.84 13.66
CA SER A 523 -4.74 -3.94 13.10
C SER A 523 -4.08 -3.54 11.77
N ALA A 524 -2.86 -4.02 11.50
CA ALA A 524 -2.21 -3.83 10.21
C ALA A 524 -2.88 -4.58 9.04
N ASP A 525 -3.90 -5.40 9.31
CA ASP A 525 -4.76 -5.97 8.25
C ASP A 525 -5.64 -4.89 7.61
N LEU A 526 -5.83 -3.76 8.29
CA LEU A 526 -6.48 -2.57 7.75
C LEU A 526 -5.43 -1.61 7.19
N PRO A 527 -5.78 -0.83 6.14
CA PRO A 527 -4.88 0.18 5.58
C PRO A 527 -4.38 1.16 6.64
N SER A 528 -3.14 1.63 6.48
CA SER A 528 -2.58 2.58 7.44
C SER A 528 -3.41 3.88 7.48
N PRO A 529 -3.68 4.46 8.66
CA PRO A 529 -4.48 5.67 8.79
C PRO A 529 -3.97 6.86 7.96
N ILE A 530 -2.66 6.88 7.69
CA ILE A 530 -2.03 7.94 6.90
C ILE A 530 -2.18 7.74 5.37
N GLU A 531 -2.58 6.56 4.92
CA GLU A 531 -2.90 6.30 3.50
C GLU A 531 -4.11 7.12 3.05
N TYR A 532 -5.02 7.44 3.97
CA TYR A 532 -6.23 8.19 3.69
C TYR A 532 -6.03 9.71 3.63
N PHE A 533 -4.84 10.23 3.93
CA PHE A 533 -4.59 11.68 3.87
C PHE A 533 -4.42 12.24 2.47
N PHE A 534 -4.37 11.38 1.46
CA PHE A 534 -4.25 11.72 0.05
C PHE A 534 -5.55 11.47 -0.75
N LEU A 535 -6.66 11.18 -0.05
CA LEU A 535 -8.04 11.09 -0.55
C LEU A 535 -8.71 12.45 -0.42
#